data_AF-A0A7X7FRY9-F1
#
_entry.id   AF-A0A7X7FRY9-F1
#
_cell.length_a   1.000
_cell.length_b   1.000
_cell.length_c   1.000
_cell.angle_alpha   90.00
_cell.angle_beta   90.00
_cell.angle_gamma   90.00
#
_symmetry.space_group_name_H-M   'P 1'
#
loop_
_entity.id
_entity.type
_entity.pdbx_description
1 polymer ?
#
loop_
_entity_poly.entity_id
_entity_poly.type
_entity_poly.pdbx_seq_one_letter_code
_entity_poly.pdbx_strand_id
1 'polypeptide(L)'
;MDQEAFERLCGEFQKRLAPGLAESVREAAAKAVEQALAPTVQDCHATDGRADAEIQSLVRQCDSLGLIRDQLELRAGRRRRQRRQWRAVINTVTNLIQANTDRLQQLGVTPIPRAERLDYTLHNPVHVYETSDPSQEGRIVEVYRSGFMRDGRAWRPMLVAVTAYRPAPPEEPQTGKES
;
A
#
# COMPACT_ATOMS: atom_id res chain seq x y z
N MET A 1 6.19 13.63 16.05
CA MET A 1 5.77 14.86 15.36
C MET A 1 4.66 15.46 16.18
N ASP A 2 4.82 16.72 16.57
CA ASP A 2 3.77 17.45 17.29
C ASP A 2 2.60 17.72 16.34
N GLN A 3 1.38 17.64 16.87
CA GLN A 3 0.12 17.90 16.14
C GLN A 3 0.18 19.24 15.37
N GLU A 4 0.86 20.23 15.93
CA GLU A 4 1.09 21.54 15.33
C GLU A 4 1.96 21.48 14.06
N ALA A 5 2.98 20.60 14.01
CA ALA A 5 3.81 20.39 12.82
C ALA A 5 3.02 19.72 11.69
N PHE A 6 2.09 18.84 12.06
CA PHE A 6 1.20 18.17 11.12
C PHE A 6 0.13 19.13 10.57
N GLU A 7 -0.52 19.92 11.43
CA GLU A 7 -1.49 20.95 11.04
C GLU A 7 -0.85 22.01 10.12
N ARG A 8 0.40 22.37 10.38
CA ARG A 8 1.18 23.30 9.53
C ARG A 8 1.45 22.71 8.14
N LEU A 9 1.72 21.41 8.06
CA LEU A 9 1.88 20.67 6.80
C LEU A 9 0.57 20.56 6.01
N CYS A 10 -0.56 20.35 6.69
CA CYS A 10 -1.89 20.35 6.07
C CYS A 10 -2.30 21.75 5.58
N GLY A 11 -1.99 22.80 6.34
CA GLY A 11 -2.20 24.19 5.91
C GLY A 11 -1.32 24.57 4.71
N GLU A 12 -0.07 24.13 4.69
CA GLU A 12 0.82 24.25 3.51
C GLU A 12 0.26 23.48 2.30
N PHE A 13 -0.30 22.29 2.52
CA PHE A 13 -0.91 21.47 1.47
C PHE A 13 -2.12 22.17 0.82
N GLN A 14 -3.03 22.74 1.62
CA GLN A 14 -4.15 23.52 1.11
C GLN A 14 -3.71 24.77 0.32
N LYS A 15 -2.63 25.44 0.76
CA LYS A 15 -2.06 26.61 0.07
C LYS A 15 -1.35 26.28 -1.24
N ARG A 16 -0.74 25.09 -1.34
CA ARG A 16 0.04 24.63 -2.52
C ARG A 16 -0.81 23.97 -3.60
N LEU A 17 -2.08 23.66 -3.33
CA LEU A 17 -3.06 23.30 -4.34
C LEU A 17 -3.33 24.53 -5.23
N ALA A 18 -2.50 24.68 -6.28
CA ALA A 18 -2.50 25.82 -7.19
C ALA A 18 -3.91 26.19 -7.70
N PRO A 19 -4.16 27.47 -8.05
CA PRO A 19 -5.46 27.95 -8.55
C PRO A 19 -5.91 27.32 -9.89
N GLY A 20 -5.09 26.45 -10.50
CA GLY A 20 -5.42 25.70 -11.72
C GLY A 20 -5.84 24.24 -11.49
N LEU A 21 -5.91 23.75 -10.25
CA LEU A 21 -6.58 22.47 -9.97
C LEU A 21 -8.10 22.69 -9.95
N ALA A 22 -8.82 21.91 -10.77
CA ALA A 22 -10.27 21.86 -10.75
C ALA A 22 -10.76 21.72 -9.31
N GLU A 23 -11.76 22.51 -8.95
CA GLU A 23 -12.31 22.64 -7.59
C GLU A 23 -12.67 21.28 -6.98
N SER A 24 -13.19 20.37 -7.81
CA SER A 24 -13.48 18.98 -7.45
C SER A 24 -12.28 18.14 -7.00
N VAL A 25 -11.08 18.42 -7.53
CA VAL A 25 -9.83 17.73 -7.11
C VAL A 25 -9.32 18.29 -5.80
N ARG A 26 -9.46 19.61 -5.59
CA ARG A 26 -9.12 20.25 -4.31
C ARG A 26 -10.05 19.74 -3.21
N GLU A 27 -11.34 19.67 -3.47
CA GLU A 27 -12.33 19.11 -2.55
C GLU A 27 -12.07 17.62 -2.27
N ALA A 28 -11.79 16.81 -3.30
CA ALA A 28 -11.49 15.39 -3.09
C ALA A 28 -10.21 15.17 -2.27
N ALA A 29 -9.16 15.95 -2.51
CA ALA A 29 -7.92 15.88 -1.76
C ALA A 29 -8.08 16.38 -0.31
N ALA A 30 -8.81 17.49 -0.12
CA ALA A 30 -9.11 18.03 1.21
C ALA A 30 -9.97 17.05 2.01
N LYS A 31 -11.00 16.46 1.40
CA LYS A 31 -11.89 15.48 2.02
C LYS A 31 -11.17 14.17 2.36
N ALA A 32 -10.23 13.72 1.52
CA ALA A 32 -9.40 12.56 1.82
C ALA A 32 -8.44 12.81 2.99
N VAL A 33 -7.89 14.02 3.09
CA VAL A 33 -7.06 14.45 4.22
C VAL A 33 -7.90 14.58 5.49
N GLU A 34 -9.09 15.17 5.41
CA GLU A 34 -10.04 15.28 6.54
C GLU A 34 -10.50 13.90 7.04
N GLN A 35 -10.79 12.96 6.14
CA GLN A 35 -11.13 11.58 6.50
C GLN A 35 -9.95 10.82 7.13
N ALA A 36 -8.72 11.09 6.69
CA ALA A 36 -7.52 10.56 7.32
C ALA A 36 -7.26 11.17 8.71
N LEU A 37 -7.86 12.34 8.99
CA LEU A 37 -7.70 13.12 10.21
C LEU A 37 -8.85 13.01 11.21
N ALA A 38 -9.98 12.42 10.82
CA ALA A 38 -11.10 12.22 11.72
C ALA A 38 -10.63 11.45 12.96
N PRO A 39 -10.71 12.05 14.17
CA PRO A 39 -10.24 11.38 15.37
C PRO A 39 -11.13 10.15 15.62
N THR A 40 -10.50 8.99 15.71
CA THR A 40 -11.14 7.78 16.23
C THR A 40 -11.29 7.97 17.73
N VAL A 41 -12.34 8.66 18.14
CA VAL A 41 -12.70 8.83 19.55
C VAL A 41 -13.48 7.59 19.99
N GLN A 42 -12.84 6.72 20.78
CA GLN A 42 -13.42 6.22 22.03
C GLN A 42 -12.39 5.42 22.88
N ASP A 43 -12.24 5.94 24.10
CA ASP A 43 -12.00 5.32 25.41
C ASP A 43 -10.68 4.58 25.77
N CYS A 44 -9.89 5.30 26.57
CA CYS A 44 -9.31 4.93 27.87
C CYS A 44 -9.21 3.42 28.19
N HIS A 45 -8.00 2.84 28.13
CA HIS A 45 -7.36 1.98 29.16
C HIS A 45 -6.10 1.30 28.59
N ALA A 46 -5.07 1.13 29.43
CA ALA A 46 -3.81 0.38 29.24
C ALA A 46 -2.75 0.98 28.29
N THR A 47 -1.58 1.26 28.85
CA THR A 47 -0.40 1.84 28.19
C THR A 47 0.15 1.01 27.02
N ASP A 48 -0.18 -0.29 26.95
CA ASP A 48 0.15 -1.15 25.80
C ASP A 48 -0.90 -1.06 24.67
N GLY A 49 -2.19 -0.93 25.03
CA GLY A 49 -3.29 -0.81 24.06
C GLY A 49 -3.25 0.51 23.27
N ARG A 50 -2.72 1.58 23.89
CA ARG A 50 -2.57 2.89 23.22
C ARG A 50 -1.54 2.83 22.09
N ALA A 51 -0.43 2.13 22.29
CA ALA A 51 0.59 1.96 21.25
C ALA A 51 0.07 1.10 20.09
N ASP A 52 -0.65 0.02 20.39
CA ASP A 52 -1.25 -0.82 19.34
C ASP A 52 -2.37 -0.09 18.57
N ALA A 53 -3.17 0.73 19.23
CA ALA A 53 -4.16 1.58 18.56
C ALA A 53 -3.50 2.63 17.64
N GLU A 54 -2.39 3.23 18.09
CA GLU A 54 -1.58 4.14 17.26
C GLU A 54 -1.00 3.41 16.05
N ILE A 55 -0.39 2.23 16.23
CA ILE A 55 0.12 1.38 15.15
C ILE A 55 -0.99 1.07 14.15
N GLN A 56 -2.15 0.61 14.62
CA GLN A 56 -3.29 0.31 13.74
C GLN A 56 -3.75 1.55 12.96
N SER A 57 -3.79 2.71 13.60
CA SER A 57 -4.17 3.96 12.94
C SER A 57 -3.17 4.35 11.84
N LEU A 58 -1.88 4.35 12.15
CA LEU A 58 -0.80 4.66 11.21
C LEU A 58 -0.80 3.69 10.02
N VAL A 59 -1.00 2.39 10.29
CA VAL A 59 -1.10 1.36 9.26
C VAL A 59 -2.31 1.59 8.34
N ARG A 60 -3.48 1.96 8.88
CA ARG A 60 -4.66 2.33 8.07
C ARG A 60 -4.39 3.56 7.22
N GLN A 61 -3.74 4.58 7.79
CA GLN A 61 -3.36 5.78 7.05
C GLN A 61 -2.39 5.47 5.91
N CYS A 62 -1.40 4.59 6.12
CA CYS A 62 -0.51 4.10 5.05
C CYS A 62 -1.28 3.42 3.92
N ASP A 63 -2.27 2.58 4.25
CA ASP A 63 -3.13 1.93 3.23
C ASP A 63 -3.92 2.99 2.44
N SER A 64 -4.59 3.93 3.11
CA SER A 64 -5.37 4.99 2.46
C SER A 64 -4.53 5.92 1.60
N LEU A 65 -3.37 6.36 2.11
CA LEU A 65 -2.45 7.21 1.37
C LEU A 65 -1.83 6.47 0.18
N GLY A 66 -1.56 5.16 0.30
CA GLY A 66 -1.12 4.31 -0.79
C GLY A 66 -2.14 4.29 -1.94
N LEU A 67 -3.41 4.05 -1.63
CA LEU A 67 -4.50 4.08 -2.63
C LEU A 67 -4.61 5.45 -3.31
N ILE A 68 -4.50 6.55 -2.53
CA ILE A 68 -4.52 7.91 -3.07
C ILE A 68 -3.35 8.13 -4.02
N ARG A 69 -2.14 7.72 -3.63
CA ARG A 69 -0.94 7.84 -4.47
C ARG A 69 -1.14 7.10 -5.79
N ASP A 70 -1.60 5.86 -5.74
CA ASP A 70 -1.77 5.03 -6.93
C ASP A 70 -2.84 5.63 -7.88
N GLN A 71 -3.94 6.18 -7.34
CA GLN A 71 -4.93 6.92 -8.14
C GLN A 71 -4.35 8.20 -8.77
N LEU A 72 -3.53 8.96 -8.02
CA LEU A 72 -2.87 10.15 -8.53
C LEU A 72 -1.87 9.80 -9.65
N GLU A 73 -1.14 8.70 -9.52
CA GLU A 73 -0.21 8.21 -10.55
C GLU A 73 -0.95 7.80 -11.83
N LEU A 74 -2.09 7.11 -11.70
CA LEU A 74 -2.95 6.79 -12.84
C LEU A 74 -3.47 8.05 -13.54
N ARG A 75 -3.94 9.05 -12.77
CA ARG A 75 -4.45 10.33 -13.30
C ARG A 75 -3.37 11.23 -13.88
N ALA A 76 -2.15 11.17 -13.35
CA ALA A 76 -1.02 11.92 -13.89
C ALA A 76 -0.72 11.53 -15.35
N GLY A 77 -1.18 10.35 -15.76
CA GLY A 77 -1.11 9.87 -17.14
C GLY A 77 0.32 9.67 -17.62
N ARG A 78 0.45 9.32 -18.91
CA ARG A 78 1.76 9.11 -19.54
C ARG A 78 2.38 10.39 -20.11
N ARG A 79 1.61 11.49 -20.22
CA ARG A 79 2.06 12.74 -20.87
C ARG A 79 2.91 13.59 -19.90
N ARG A 80 4.09 14.03 -20.38
CA ARG A 80 5.11 14.74 -19.58
C ARG A 80 4.60 16.00 -18.86
N ARG A 81 3.69 16.75 -19.47
CA ARG A 81 3.12 18.01 -18.92
C ARG A 81 2.17 17.73 -17.75
N GLN A 82 1.29 16.73 -17.87
CA GLN A 82 0.39 16.31 -16.79
C GLN A 82 1.20 15.73 -15.61
N ARG A 83 2.19 14.88 -15.88
CA ARG A 83 3.10 14.38 -14.82
C ARG A 83 3.77 15.48 -14.00
N ARG A 84 4.20 16.59 -14.62
CA ARG A 84 4.80 17.72 -13.88
C ARG A 84 3.80 18.40 -12.94
N GLN A 85 2.55 18.53 -13.37
CA GLN A 85 1.47 19.13 -12.58
C GLN A 85 1.16 18.29 -11.33
N TRP A 86 1.13 16.96 -11.47
CA TRP A 86 0.78 16.06 -10.38
C TRP A 86 1.96 15.66 -9.49
N ARG A 87 3.21 15.89 -9.94
CA ARG A 87 4.43 15.50 -9.21
C ARG A 87 4.47 16.05 -7.79
N ALA A 88 4.13 17.32 -7.61
CA ALA A 88 4.15 17.93 -6.27
C ALA A 88 3.16 17.23 -5.32
N VAL A 89 1.96 16.91 -5.81
CA VAL A 89 0.92 16.23 -5.03
C VAL A 89 1.34 14.80 -4.69
N ILE A 90 1.83 14.05 -5.69
CA ILE A 90 2.33 12.67 -5.50
C ILE A 90 3.48 12.67 -4.48
N ASN A 91 4.44 13.58 -4.60
CA ASN A 91 5.55 13.69 -3.66
C ASN A 91 5.07 13.98 -2.23
N THR A 92 4.06 14.82 -2.05
CA THR A 92 3.50 15.08 -0.71
C THR A 92 2.89 13.81 -0.11
N VAL A 93 2.08 13.08 -0.88
CA VAL A 93 1.48 11.82 -0.40
C VAL A 93 2.57 10.80 -0.06
N THR A 94 3.61 10.68 -0.91
CA THR A 94 4.77 9.83 -0.64
C THR A 94 5.50 10.22 0.66
N ASN A 95 5.68 11.52 0.91
CA ASN A 95 6.31 12.00 2.14
C ASN A 95 5.46 11.70 3.39
N LEU A 96 4.13 11.78 3.29
CA LEU A 96 3.23 11.40 4.39
C LEU A 96 3.29 9.90 4.68
N ILE A 97 3.32 9.05 3.64
CA ILE A 97 3.53 7.61 3.79
C ILE A 97 4.87 7.35 4.50
N GLN A 98 5.93 8.05 4.09
CA GLN A 98 7.25 7.92 4.71
C GLN A 98 7.20 8.32 6.19
N ALA A 99 6.61 9.46 6.53
CA ALA A 99 6.50 9.93 7.91
C ALA A 99 5.74 8.93 8.82
N ASN A 100 4.65 8.33 8.30
CA ASN A 100 3.92 7.29 9.02
C ASN A 100 4.77 6.02 9.17
N THR A 101 5.53 5.66 8.14
CA THR A 101 6.45 4.52 8.18
C THR A 101 7.56 4.74 9.22
N ASP A 102 8.15 5.93 9.26
CA ASP A 102 9.17 6.29 10.25
C ASP A 102 8.61 6.24 11.67
N ARG A 103 7.35 6.69 11.87
CA ARG A 103 6.67 6.58 13.16
C ARG A 103 6.41 5.14 13.56
N LEU A 104 5.97 4.29 12.63
CA LEU A 104 5.81 2.86 12.87
C LEU A 104 7.13 2.21 13.29
N GLN A 105 8.24 2.57 12.63
CA GLN A 105 9.57 2.06 12.97
C GLN A 105 9.99 2.45 14.40
N GLN A 106 9.69 3.67 14.85
CA GLN A 106 9.91 4.09 16.23
C GLN A 106 9.09 3.27 17.25
N LEU A 107 7.95 2.72 16.82
CA LEU A 107 7.11 1.83 17.62
C LEU A 107 7.49 0.33 17.45
N GLY A 108 8.60 0.04 16.76
CA GLY A 108 9.11 -1.31 16.53
C GLY A 108 8.43 -2.05 15.36
N VAL A 109 7.62 -1.36 14.57
CA VAL A 109 6.89 -1.94 13.43
C VAL A 109 7.49 -1.47 12.11
N THR A 110 7.87 -2.38 11.24
CA THR A 110 8.46 -2.05 9.93
C THR A 110 7.64 -2.65 8.78
N PRO A 111 7.64 -2.04 7.58
CA PRO A 111 7.03 -2.67 6.41
C PRO A 111 7.73 -3.98 6.08
N ILE A 112 6.97 -5.02 5.73
CA ILE A 112 7.54 -6.28 5.23
C ILE A 112 8.17 -6.00 3.86
N PRO A 113 9.48 -6.28 3.66
CA PRO A 113 10.12 -6.13 2.37
C PRO A 113 9.45 -6.99 1.30
N ARG A 114 9.44 -6.53 0.04
CA ARG A 114 8.99 -7.37 -1.06
C ARG A 114 9.96 -8.53 -1.24
N ALA A 115 9.50 -9.75 -1.01
CA ALA A 115 10.23 -10.97 -1.28
C ALA A 115 9.79 -11.56 -2.62
N GLU A 116 10.69 -12.29 -3.28
CA GLU A 116 10.34 -13.05 -4.50
C GLU A 116 9.61 -14.36 -4.16
N ARG A 117 9.80 -14.89 -2.95
CA ARG A 117 9.28 -16.18 -2.52
C ARG A 117 8.40 -16.06 -1.29
N LEU A 118 7.43 -16.96 -1.22
CA LEU A 118 6.49 -17.06 -0.12
C LEU A 118 7.19 -17.50 1.18
N ASP A 119 7.01 -16.70 2.22
CA ASP A 119 7.29 -17.03 3.61
C ASP A 119 5.98 -16.97 4.40
N TYR A 120 5.49 -18.13 4.86
CA TYR A 120 4.22 -18.24 5.59
C TYR A 120 4.21 -17.52 6.95
N THR A 121 5.38 -17.12 7.47
CA THR A 121 5.45 -16.32 8.72
C THR A 121 5.18 -14.82 8.48
N LEU A 122 5.32 -14.37 7.23
CA LEU A 122 5.25 -12.97 6.83
C LEU A 122 4.12 -12.68 5.81
N HIS A 123 3.73 -13.69 5.04
CA HIS A 123 2.78 -13.56 3.94
C HIS A 123 1.57 -14.48 4.13
N ASN A 124 0.42 -14.01 3.67
CA ASN A 124 -0.82 -14.75 3.60
C ASN A 124 -1.24 -14.85 2.12
N PRO A 125 -1.07 -16.02 1.47
CA PRO A 125 -1.46 -16.21 0.08
C PRO A 125 -2.98 -16.26 -0.03
N VAL A 126 -3.56 -15.31 -0.77
CA VAL A 126 -5.02 -15.22 -0.99
C VAL A 126 -5.43 -15.60 -2.40
N HIS A 127 -4.46 -15.72 -3.31
CA HIS A 127 -4.68 -16.19 -4.67
C HIS A 127 -3.53 -17.08 -5.11
N VAL A 128 -3.84 -18.12 -5.89
CA VAL A 128 -2.86 -19.08 -6.40
C VAL A 128 -3.02 -19.19 -7.91
N TYR A 129 -1.96 -18.88 -8.64
CA TYR A 129 -1.86 -19.06 -10.08
C TYR A 129 -1.16 -20.37 -10.40
N GLU A 130 -1.75 -21.19 -11.27
CA GLU A 130 -1.12 -22.44 -11.70
C GLU A 130 0.04 -22.14 -12.67
N THR A 131 1.13 -22.88 -12.54
CA THR A 131 2.29 -22.82 -13.44
C THR A 131 2.74 -24.22 -13.82
N SER A 132 3.11 -24.43 -15.08
CA SER A 132 3.74 -25.67 -15.55
C SER A 132 5.26 -25.69 -15.37
N ASP A 133 5.86 -24.58 -14.93
CA ASP A 133 7.27 -24.48 -14.58
C ASP A 133 7.47 -24.72 -13.07
N PRO A 134 8.12 -25.83 -12.65
CA PRO A 134 8.34 -26.13 -11.24
C PRO A 134 9.29 -25.15 -10.55
N SER A 135 10.15 -24.43 -11.29
CA SER A 135 11.05 -23.43 -10.71
C SER A 135 10.32 -22.20 -10.16
N GLN A 136 9.07 -22.00 -10.61
CA GLN A 136 8.20 -20.90 -10.19
C GLN A 136 7.35 -21.24 -8.97
N GLU A 137 7.38 -22.48 -8.45
CA GLU A 137 6.56 -22.82 -7.29
C GLU A 137 6.85 -21.92 -6.07
N GLY A 138 5.79 -21.41 -5.44
CA GLY A 138 5.87 -20.54 -4.27
C GLY A 138 6.38 -19.12 -4.55
N ARG A 139 6.54 -18.72 -5.82
CA ARG A 139 6.93 -17.35 -6.18
C ARG A 139 5.78 -16.38 -5.94
N ILE A 140 6.07 -15.24 -5.34
CA ILE A 140 5.11 -14.13 -5.21
C ILE A 140 5.03 -13.42 -6.55
N VAL A 141 3.83 -13.35 -7.13
CA VAL A 141 3.58 -12.69 -8.42
C VAL A 141 2.86 -11.36 -8.26
N GLU A 142 2.09 -11.19 -7.19
CA GLU A 142 1.37 -9.95 -6.92
C GLU A 142 1.26 -9.70 -5.41
N VAL A 143 1.29 -8.43 -5.02
CA VAL A 143 1.05 -7.99 -3.64
C VAL A 143 -0.22 -7.15 -3.64
N TYR A 144 -1.30 -7.70 -3.06
CA TYR A 144 -2.58 -6.99 -2.94
C TYR A 144 -2.59 -6.01 -1.77
N ARG A 145 -1.90 -6.35 -0.69
CA ARG A 145 -1.82 -5.50 0.50
C ARG A 145 -0.46 -5.66 1.16
N SER A 146 0.23 -4.55 1.35
CA SER A 146 1.50 -4.51 2.08
C SER A 146 1.34 -5.05 3.50
N GLY A 147 2.33 -5.81 3.98
CA GLY A 147 2.38 -6.28 5.36
C GLY A 147 3.25 -5.39 6.26
N PHE A 148 3.12 -5.58 7.56
CA PHE A 148 3.97 -4.96 8.57
C PHE A 148 4.46 -6.04 9.55
N MET A 149 5.71 -5.95 9.98
CA MET A 149 6.35 -6.88 10.90
C MET A 149 6.83 -6.16 12.16
N ARG A 150 6.85 -6.90 13.27
CA ARG A 150 7.41 -6.49 14.55
C ARG A 150 8.19 -7.67 15.10
N ASP A 151 9.44 -7.43 15.49
CA ASP A 151 10.33 -8.46 16.06
C ASP A 151 10.45 -9.73 15.20
N GLY A 152 10.57 -9.57 13.87
CA GLY A 152 10.72 -10.69 12.94
C GLY A 152 9.43 -11.45 12.62
N ARG A 153 8.28 -11.07 13.20
CA ARG A 153 6.98 -11.71 12.98
C ARG A 153 6.03 -10.76 12.27
N ALA A 154 5.09 -11.29 11.48
CA ALA A 154 4.01 -10.50 10.95
C ALA A 154 3.16 -9.91 12.09
N TRP A 155 3.20 -8.59 12.24
CA TRP A 155 2.18 -7.87 13.00
C TRP A 155 0.89 -7.79 12.17
N ARG A 156 1.05 -7.59 10.85
CA ARG A 156 0.02 -7.79 9.83
C ARG A 156 0.64 -8.48 8.62
N PRO A 157 0.19 -9.67 8.21
CA PRO A 157 0.77 -10.37 7.07
C PRO A 157 0.53 -9.60 5.78
N MET A 158 1.45 -9.73 4.83
CA MET A 158 1.27 -9.24 3.47
C MET A 158 0.27 -10.14 2.74
N LEU A 159 -0.73 -9.56 2.06
CA LEU A 159 -1.65 -10.34 1.22
C LEU A 159 -1.06 -10.44 -0.18
N VAL A 160 -0.84 -11.68 -0.65
CA VAL A 160 -0.10 -11.94 -1.88
C VAL A 160 -0.83 -12.94 -2.77
N ALA A 161 -0.53 -12.88 -4.07
CA ALA A 161 -0.76 -13.98 -4.99
C ALA A 161 0.54 -14.73 -5.22
N VAL A 162 0.45 -16.07 -5.27
CA VAL A 162 1.59 -16.94 -5.48
C VAL A 162 1.36 -17.91 -6.62
N THR A 163 2.42 -18.51 -7.14
CA THR A 163 2.35 -19.59 -8.11
C THR A 163 2.42 -20.96 -7.45
N ALA A 164 1.63 -21.92 -7.94
CA ALA A 164 1.69 -23.33 -7.56
C ALA A 164 1.93 -24.20 -8.79
N TYR A 165 2.88 -25.14 -8.68
CA TYR A 165 3.19 -26.04 -9.78
C TYR A 165 2.02 -26.99 -10.04
N ARG A 166 1.59 -27.05 -11.30
CA ARG A 166 0.68 -28.06 -11.81
C ARG A 166 1.24 -28.60 -13.13
N PRO A 167 1.55 -29.90 -13.22
CA PRO A 167 2.03 -30.47 -14.48
C PRO A 167 1.00 -30.26 -15.59
N ALA A 168 1.48 -29.89 -16.78
CA ALA A 168 0.62 -29.79 -17.95
C ALA A 168 0.01 -31.17 -18.26
N PRO A 169 -1.27 -31.25 -18.67
CA PRO A 169 -1.83 -32.49 -19.15
C PRO A 169 -1.01 -32.98 -20.35
N PRO A 170 -0.81 -34.30 -20.49
CA PRO A 170 -0.09 -34.84 -21.64
C PRO A 170 -0.79 -34.40 -22.94
N GLU A 171 -0.02 -33.95 -23.93
CA GLU A 171 -0.57 -33.63 -25.26
C GLU A 171 -1.22 -34.88 -25.84
N GLU A 172 -2.50 -34.79 -26.19
CA GLU A 172 -3.16 -35.86 -26.93
C GLU A 172 -2.44 -36.03 -28.28
N PRO A 173 -2.08 -37.27 -28.67
CA PRO A 173 -1.44 -37.50 -29.95
C PRO A 173 -2.39 -36.99 -31.05
N GLN A 174 -1.93 -35.99 -31.80
CA GLN A 174 -2.64 -35.51 -32.97
C GLN A 174 -2.84 -36.71 -33.90
N THR A 175 -4.06 -37.24 -33.95
CA THR A 175 -4.46 -38.21 -34.96
C THR A 175 -4.35 -37.48 -36.29
N GLY A 176 -3.22 -37.70 -36.96
CA GLY A 176 -2.99 -37.25 -38.32
C GLY A 176 -4.18 -37.71 -39.16
N LYS A 177 -4.84 -36.74 -39.80
CA LYS A 177 -5.71 -37.05 -40.93
C LYS A 177 -4.80 -37.60 -42.03
N GLU A 178 -4.77 -38.92 -42.15
CA GLU A 178 -4.28 -39.57 -43.36
C GLU A 178 -5.08 -39.04 -44.56
N SER A 179 -4.33 -38.72 -45.61
CA SER A 179 -4.78 -38.10 -46.86
C SER A 179 -5.52 -39.08 -47.76
#